data_AF-A0A821NSR3-F1
#
_entry.id   AF-A0A821NSR3-F1
#
_cell.length_a   1.000
_cell.length_b   1.000
_cell.length_c   1.000
_cell.angle_alpha   90.00
_cell.angle_beta   90.00
_cell.angle_gamma   90.00
#
_symmetry.space_group_name_H-M   'P 1'
#
loop_
_entity.id
_entity.type
_entity.pdbx_description
1 polymer ?
#
loop_
_entity_poly.entity_id
_entity_poly.type
_entity_poly.pdbx_seq_one_letter_code
_entity_poly.pdbx_strand_id
1 'polypeptide(L)'
;MKIDPSKISTSITPFAMIDEHSALPQEQEILFTMHTVFRVGEIKQTPENSRLWEVHLTITDESDPQLAGLTDRIKEEVRGPTGWHRM
;
A
#
# COMPACT_ATOMS: atom_id res chain seq x y z
N MET A 1 0.53 -13.16 1.95
CA MET A 1 0.55 -12.00 1.02
C MET A 1 0.78 -12.52 -0.38
N LYS A 2 -0.21 -12.40 -1.28
CA LYS A 2 -0.02 -12.71 -2.71
C LYS A 2 0.02 -11.39 -3.46
N ILE A 3 1.20 -10.99 -3.90
CA ILE A 3 1.37 -9.86 -4.80
C ILE A 3 1.28 -10.40 -6.22
N ASP A 4 0.43 -9.82 -7.05
CA ASP A 4 0.36 -10.11 -8.47
C ASP A 4 1.00 -8.95 -9.25
N PRO A 5 2.26 -9.10 -9.70
CA PRO A 5 2.99 -8.02 -10.39
C PRO A 5 2.27 -7.53 -11.64
N SER A 6 1.47 -8.37 -12.30
CA SER A 6 0.71 -8.00 -13.51
C SER A 6 -0.43 -7.01 -13.24
N LYS A 7 -0.89 -6.93 -11.99
CA LYS A 7 -1.84 -5.90 -11.53
C LYS A 7 -1.14 -4.63 -11.04
N ILE A 8 0.16 -4.70 -10.75
CA ILE A 8 0.96 -3.54 -10.37
C ILE A 8 1.43 -2.78 -11.63
N SER A 9 1.63 -3.45 -12.77
CA SER A 9 2.05 -2.77 -14.01
C SER A 9 1.09 -1.71 -14.53
N THR A 10 -0.16 -1.68 -14.05
CA THR A 10 -1.14 -0.63 -14.36
C THR A 10 -1.11 0.54 -13.35
N SER A 11 -0.42 0.38 -12.22
CA SER A 11 -0.23 1.43 -11.23
C SER A 11 1.01 2.26 -11.58
N ILE A 12 0.92 3.57 -11.36
CA ILE A 12 2.05 4.50 -11.47
C ILE A 12 3.06 4.36 -10.32
N THR A 13 2.76 3.56 -9.30
CA THR A 13 3.64 3.38 -8.14
C THR A 13 4.88 2.55 -8.49
N PRO A 14 6.10 3.12 -8.37
CA PRO A 14 7.32 2.38 -8.68
C PRO A 14 7.59 1.25 -7.66
N PHE A 15 8.09 0.13 -8.16
CA PHE A 15 8.54 -0.99 -7.35
C PHE A 15 9.76 -1.66 -7.98
N ALA A 16 10.49 -2.44 -7.19
CA ALA A 16 11.62 -3.25 -7.64
C ALA A 16 11.56 -4.64 -7.02
N MET A 17 11.92 -5.66 -7.80
CA MET A 17 12.30 -6.96 -7.24
C MET A 17 13.75 -6.87 -6.81
N ILE A 18 14.04 -7.24 -5.57
CA ILE A 18 15.36 -7.12 -4.98
C ILE A 18 15.90 -8.46 -4.47
N ASP A 19 15.42 -9.57 -5.03
CA ASP A 19 15.84 -10.94 -4.68
C ASP A 19 17.37 -11.10 -4.65
N GLU A 20 18.07 -10.53 -5.65
CA GLU A 20 19.55 -10.58 -5.75
C GLU A 20 20.29 -9.71 -4.73
N HIS A 21 19.57 -8.83 -4.05
CA HIS A 21 20.10 -7.88 -3.06
C HIS A 21 19.54 -8.15 -1.66
N SER A 22 18.66 -9.14 -1.50
CA SER A 22 18.07 -9.48 -0.22
C SER A 22 19.13 -10.08 0.71
N ALA A 23 19.00 -9.81 2.01
CA ALA A 23 19.83 -10.43 3.03
C ALA A 23 19.53 -11.94 3.17
N LEU A 24 18.34 -12.38 2.73
CA LEU A 24 17.86 -13.75 2.81
C LEU A 24 17.60 -14.30 1.40
N PRO A 25 18.53 -15.07 0.82
CA PRO A 25 18.42 -15.53 -0.58
C PRO A 25 17.25 -16.48 -0.88
N GLN A 26 16.60 -17.01 0.15
CA GLN A 26 15.50 -17.97 0.00
C GLN A 26 14.13 -17.28 -0.10
N GLU A 27 14.06 -15.97 0.12
CA GLU A 27 12.82 -15.19 0.07
C GLU A 27 12.72 -14.41 -1.23
N GLN A 28 11.50 -14.24 -1.71
CA GLN A 28 11.21 -13.30 -2.78
C GLN A 28 10.85 -11.96 -2.16
N GLU A 29 11.50 -10.89 -2.59
CA GLU A 29 11.37 -9.58 -2.00
C GLU A 29 11.05 -8.52 -3.04
N ILE A 30 9.95 -7.80 -2.78
CA ILE A 30 9.50 -6.67 -3.59
C ILE A 30 9.58 -5.41 -2.74
N LEU A 31 10.40 -4.46 -3.19
CA LEU A 31 10.55 -3.15 -2.56
C LEU A 31 9.64 -2.14 -3.27
N PHE A 32 8.78 -1.49 -2.50
CA PHE A 32 7.96 -0.36 -2.96
C PHE A 32 8.64 0.95 -2.57
N THR A 33 8.42 2.01 -3.34
CA THR A 33 8.88 3.35 -2.94
C THR A 33 8.19 3.80 -1.65
N MET A 34 8.87 4.67 -0.90
CA MET A 34 8.26 5.34 0.25
C MET A 34 6.96 6.04 -0.14
N HIS A 35 6.02 6.12 0.80
CA HIS A 35 4.68 6.70 0.61
C HIS A 35 3.75 5.91 -0.33
N THR A 36 4.07 4.65 -0.63
CA THR A 36 3.10 3.75 -1.28
C THR A 36 1.93 3.48 -0.35
N VAL A 37 0.71 3.63 -0.87
CA VAL A 37 -0.54 3.40 -0.13
C VAL A 37 -1.15 2.07 -0.57
N PHE A 38 -1.58 1.27 0.41
CA PHE A 38 -2.33 0.05 0.19
C PHE A 38 -3.70 0.16 0.85
N ARG A 39 -4.74 -0.21 0.11
CA ARG A 39 -6.08 -0.41 0.67
C ARG A 39 -6.15 -1.80 1.30
N VAL A 40 -6.55 -1.84 2.56
CA VAL A 40 -6.93 -3.09 3.24
C VAL A 40 -8.29 -3.53 2.72
N GLY A 41 -8.33 -4.72 2.12
CA GLY A 41 -9.55 -5.39 1.71
C GLY A 41 -10.00 -6.41 2.77
N GLU A 42 -10.13 -7.65 2.35
CA GLU A 42 -10.53 -8.74 3.24
C GLU A 42 -9.43 -9.07 4.26
N ILE A 43 -9.83 -9.18 5.53
CA ILE A 43 -9.03 -9.75 6.61
C ILE A 43 -9.71 -11.05 7.02
N LYS A 44 -9.01 -12.17 6.90
CA LYS A 44 -9.54 -13.48 7.28
C LYS A 44 -8.53 -14.24 8.13
N GLN A 45 -9.03 -15.01 9.09
CA GLN A 45 -8.20 -15.91 9.88
C GLN A 45 -7.84 -17.13 9.03
N THR A 46 -6.59 -17.59 9.08
CA THR A 46 -6.21 -18.78 8.33
C THR A 46 -6.86 -20.02 8.93
N PRO A 47 -7.48 -20.90 8.13
CA PRO A 47 -8.13 -22.11 8.64
C PRO A 47 -7.18 -23.04 9.39
N GLU A 48 -5.90 -23.08 8.99
CA GLU A 48 -4.91 -24.00 9.57
C GLU A 48 -4.37 -23.53 10.94
N ASN A 49 -4.51 -22.24 11.27
CA ASN A 49 -3.98 -21.69 12.51
C ASN A 49 -4.76 -20.44 12.94
N SER A 50 -5.50 -20.55 14.04
CA SER A 50 -6.29 -19.45 14.61
C SER A 50 -5.45 -18.26 15.12
N ARG A 51 -4.12 -18.38 15.17
CA ARG A 51 -3.25 -17.25 15.53
C ARG A 51 -2.73 -16.48 14.32
N LEU A 52 -3.00 -16.97 13.10
CA LEU A 52 -2.55 -16.34 11.87
C LEU A 52 -3.74 -15.71 11.12
N TRP A 53 -3.48 -14.53 10.57
CA TRP A 53 -4.43 -13.73 9.82
C TRP A 53 -3.86 -13.41 8.45
N GLU A 54 -4.66 -13.63 7.42
CA GLU A 54 -4.38 -13.24 6.05
C GLU A 54 -5.09 -11.92 5.75
N VAL A 55 -4.30 -10.94 5.33
CA VAL A 55 -4.81 -9.63 4.92
C VAL A 55 -4.60 -9.47 3.42
N HIS A 56 -5.69 -9.17 2.71
CA HIS A 56 -5.64 -8.79 1.31
C HIS A 56 -5.38 -7.30 1.19
N LEU A 57 -4.25 -6.96 0.57
CA LEU A 57 -3.86 -5.59 0.29
C LEU A 57 -3.95 -5.35 -1.21
N THR A 58 -4.52 -4.21 -1.59
CA THR A 58 -4.58 -3.76 -2.98
C THR A 58 -3.83 -2.44 -3.09
N ILE A 59 -2.88 -2.35 -4.03
CA ILE A 59 -2.18 -1.09 -4.31
C ILE A 59 -3.18 -0.06 -4.85
N THR A 60 -3.02 1.18 -4.43
CA THR A 60 -3.81 2.30 -4.92
C THR A 60 -2.89 3.40 -5.41
N ASP A 61 -3.41 4.31 -6.21
CA ASP A 61 -2.70 5.50 -6.67
C ASP A 61 -3.62 6.72 -6.67
N GLU A 62 -3.14 7.83 -7.23
CA GLU A 62 -3.86 9.10 -7.28
C GLU A 62 -5.17 9.04 -8.09
N SER A 63 -5.36 8.02 -8.93
CA SER A 63 -6.62 7.83 -9.67
C SER A 63 -7.74 7.25 -8.82
N ASP A 64 -7.43 6.81 -7.60
CA ASP A 64 -8.43 6.23 -6.70
C ASP A 64 -9.36 7.29 -6.09
N PRO A 65 -10.67 7.24 -6.37
CA PRO A 65 -11.60 8.28 -5.96
C PRO A 65 -11.83 8.32 -4.44
N GLN A 66 -11.67 7.19 -3.73
CA GLN A 66 -11.82 7.18 -2.28
C GLN A 66 -10.59 7.78 -1.61
N LEU A 67 -9.40 7.51 -2.15
CA LEU A 67 -8.16 8.13 -1.68
C LEU A 67 -8.22 9.64 -1.90
N ALA A 68 -8.62 10.08 -3.10
CA ALA A 68 -8.80 11.50 -3.42
C ALA A 68 -9.79 12.18 -2.46
N GLY A 69 -10.97 11.59 -2.26
CA GLY A 69 -11.98 12.14 -1.35
C GLY A 69 -11.52 12.21 0.11
N LEU A 70 -10.76 11.21 0.58
CA LEU A 70 -10.17 11.23 1.91
C LEU A 70 -9.12 12.36 2.03
N THR A 71 -8.24 12.51 1.05
CA THR A 71 -7.25 13.58 1.01
C THR A 71 -7.91 14.95 1.05
N ASP A 72 -8.96 15.16 0.27
CA ASP A 72 -9.71 16.43 0.27
C ASP A 72 -10.35 16.71 1.63
N ARG A 73 -10.95 15.70 2.26
CA ARG A 73 -11.54 15.86 3.59
C ARG A 73 -10.49 16.23 4.64
N ILE A 74 -9.33 15.59 4.62
CA ILE A 74 -8.22 15.91 5.53
C ILE A 74 -7.74 17.36 5.29
N LYS A 75 -7.64 17.79 4.03
CA LYS A 75 -7.30 19.19 3.69
C LYS A 75 -8.33 20.20 4.20
N GLU A 76 -9.60 19.84 4.31
CA GLU A 76 -10.64 20.69 4.90
C GLU A 76 -10.55 20.77 6.43
N GLU A 77 -10.29 19.65 7.09
CA GLU A 77 -10.24 19.56 8.55
C GLU A 77 -8.93 20.14 9.10
N VAL A 78 -7.82 19.92 8.40
CA VAL A 78 -6.48 20.39 8.75
C VAL A 78 -6.19 21.70 8.00
N ARG A 79 -7.12 22.66 8.06
CA ARG A 79 -6.91 24.01 7.55
C ARG A 79 -6.23 24.85 8.61
N GLY A 80 -4.92 25.00 8.50
CA GLY A 80 -4.17 25.94 9.32
C GLY A 80 -3.72 27.21 8.59
N PRO A 81 -3.33 28.25 9.36
CA PRO A 81 -3.04 29.57 8.82
C PRO A 81 -1.81 29.58 7.89
N THR A 82 -0.82 28.72 8.15
CA THR A 82 0.41 28.64 7.34
C THR A 82 0.49 27.32 6.58
N GLY A 83 1.35 27.24 5.55
CA GLY A 83 1.56 26.02 4.77
C GLY A 83 2.07 24.83 5.58
N TRP A 84 2.72 25.06 6.72
CA TRP A 84 3.15 24.01 7.66
C TRP A 84 2.00 23.35 8.42
N HIS A 85 0.86 24.06 8.50
CA HIS A 85 -0.35 23.57 9.15
C HIS A 85 -1.39 23.10 8.13
N ARG A 86 -1.05 23.10 6.84
CA ARG A 86 -1.89 22.58 5.76
C ARG A 86 -1.22 21.33 5.20
N MET A 87 -2.04 20.39 4.78
CA MET A 87 -1.60 19.24 4.00
C MET A 87 -1.48 19.63 2.53
#